data_AF-A0A377AFI4-F1
#
_entry.id   AF-A0A377AFI4-F1
#
_cell.length_a   1.000
_cell.length_b   1.000
_cell.length_c   1.000
_cell.angle_alpha   90.00
_cell.angle_beta   90.00
_cell.angle_gamma   90.00
#
_symmetry.space_group_name_H-M   'P 1'
#
loop_
_entity.id
_entity.type
_entity.pdbx_description
1 polymer ?
#
loop_
_entity_poly.entity_id
_entity_poly.type
_entity_poly.pdbx_seq_one_letter_code
_entity_poly.pdbx_strand_id
1 'polypeptide(L)'
;MLIFWRAREFRFDVFDRHPEIGGMLTFGIPPFKLDKTVLSQRREIFTAMGIDFHLNCEIGRDITFSDLTSEYDAVSSAWGLTG
;
A
#
# COMPACT_ATOMS: atom_id res chain seq x y z
N MET A 1 -1.34 4.94 -0.07
CA MET A 1 -1.47 3.55 0.40
C MET A 1 -2.91 3.28 0.81
N LEU A 2 -3.54 2.30 0.20
CA LEU A 2 -4.90 1.85 0.53
C LEU A 2 -4.81 0.38 0.96
N ILE A 3 -5.49 0.00 2.04
CA ILE A 3 -5.46 -1.36 2.60
C ILE A 3 -6.86 -1.95 2.41
N PHE A 4 -6.91 -3.12 1.78
CA PHE A 4 -8.14 -3.85 1.53
C PHE A 4 -8.12 -5.20 2.24
N TRP A 5 -9.30 -5.64 2.67
CA TRP A 5 -9.48 -6.90 3.40
C TRP A 5 -10.56 -7.76 2.74
N ARG A 6 -10.32 -9.08 2.72
CA ARG A 6 -11.27 -10.10 2.28
C ARG A 6 -11.65 -11.01 3.46
N ALA A 7 -12.94 -11.22 3.70
CA ALA A 7 -13.46 -11.90 4.88
C ALA A 7 -13.34 -13.43 4.82
N ARG A 8 -13.29 -13.99 3.61
CA ARG A 8 -13.37 -15.44 3.38
C ARG A 8 -11.99 -16.12 3.32
N GLU A 9 -10.93 -15.33 3.17
CA GLU A 9 -9.52 -15.71 3.24
C GLU A 9 -8.79 -14.48 3.79
N PHE A 10 -8.08 -14.56 4.92
CA PHE A 10 -7.37 -13.41 5.51
C PHE A 10 -6.21 -12.95 4.61
N ARG A 11 -6.53 -12.28 3.52
CA ARG A 11 -5.59 -11.69 2.56
C ARG A 11 -5.74 -10.19 2.58
N PHE A 12 -4.60 -9.50 2.65
CA PHE A 12 -4.55 -8.05 2.64
C PHE A 12 -3.89 -7.60 1.33
N ASP A 13 -4.59 -6.77 0.59
CA ASP A 13 -4.09 -6.19 -0.65
C ASP A 13 -3.83 -4.70 -0.41
N VAL A 14 -2.65 -4.23 -0.81
CA VAL A 14 -2.20 -2.85 -0.62
C VAL A 14 -1.92 -2.21 -1.97
N PHE A 15 -2.66 -1.14 -2.28
CA PHE A 15 -2.48 -0.40 -3.52
C PHE A 15 -1.77 0.93 -3.26
N ASP A 16 -0.76 1.24 -4.07
CA ASP A 16 -0.08 2.53 -4.05
C ASP A 16 0.33 2.97 -5.46
N ARG A 17 0.18 4.26 -5.74
CA ARG A 17 0.59 4.87 -7.01
C ARG A 17 2.11 4.99 -7.15
N HIS A 18 2.84 4.94 -6.03
CA HIS A 18 4.29 5.05 -6.05
C HIS A 18 4.95 3.68 -6.30
N PRO A 19 6.18 3.66 -6.84
CA PRO A 19 6.92 2.43 -7.10
C PRO A 19 7.44 1.73 -5.82
N GLU A 20 7.41 2.42 -4.68
CA GLU A 20 7.86 1.89 -3.39
C GLU A 20 6.88 2.22 -2.27
N ILE A 21 6.78 1.32 -1.29
CA ILE A 21 5.98 1.52 -0.08
C ILE A 21 6.61 2.59 0.82
N GLY A 22 5.84 3.16 1.75
CA GLY A 22 6.36 4.01 2.83
C GLY A 22 6.14 5.51 2.64
N GLY A 23 5.65 5.97 1.48
CA GLY A 23 5.22 7.36 1.27
C GLY A 23 6.29 8.37 1.67
N MET A 24 5.98 9.31 2.58
CA MET A 24 6.94 10.32 3.06
C MET A 24 8.21 9.72 3.68
N LEU A 25 8.11 8.54 4.32
CA LEU A 25 9.29 7.87 4.86
C LEU A 25 10.26 7.46 3.75
N THR A 26 9.76 7.19 2.55
CA THR A 26 10.54 6.77 1.38
C THR A 26 10.95 7.95 0.51
N PHE A 27 10.02 8.85 0.19
CA PHE A 27 10.26 9.92 -0.77
C PHE A 27 10.56 11.29 -0.14
N GLY A 28 10.14 11.54 1.10
CA GLY A 28 10.27 12.84 1.75
C GLY A 28 11.50 12.97 2.67
N ILE A 29 11.85 11.91 3.39
CA ILE A 29 12.96 11.94 4.36
C ILE A 29 14.29 11.58 3.67
N PRO A 30 15.35 12.40 3.78
CA PRO A 30 16.65 12.05 3.21
C PRO A 30 17.28 10.79 3.82
N PRO A 31 18.09 10.02 3.06
CA PRO A 31 18.68 8.76 3.53
C PRO A 31 19.64 8.91 4.71
N PHE A 32 20.26 10.08 4.90
CA PHE A 32 21.13 10.33 6.06
C PHE A 32 20.36 10.51 7.38
N LYS A 33 19.03 10.69 7.34
CA LYS A 33 18.16 10.77 8.53
C LYS A 33 17.41 9.47 8.80
N LEU A 34 17.16 8.68 7.77
CA LEU A 34 16.42 7.43 7.86
C LEU A 34 17.02 6.43 6.89
N ASP A 35 17.48 5.31 7.43
CA ASP A 35 17.93 4.19 6.62
C ASP A 35 16.73 3.59 5.86
N LYS A 36 16.81 3.65 4.54
CA LYS A 36 15.76 3.18 3.63
C LYS A 36 15.63 1.67 3.62
N THR A 37 16.69 0.95 3.99
CA THR A 37 16.68 -0.52 4.07
C THR A 37 15.63 -1.03 5.07
N VAL A 38 15.32 -0.26 6.11
CA VAL A 38 14.27 -0.59 7.09
C VAL A 38 12.89 -0.68 6.43
N LEU A 39 12.61 0.16 5.42
CA LEU A 39 11.34 0.13 4.71
C LEU A 39 11.25 -1.07 3.76
N SER A 40 12.36 -1.41 3.10
CA SER A 40 12.46 -2.63 2.29
C SER A 40 12.29 -3.89 3.14
N GLN A 41 12.94 -3.99 4.30
CA GLN A 41 12.77 -5.10 5.23
C GLN A 41 11.33 -5.22 5.74
N ARG A 42 10.69 -4.09 6.07
CA ARG A 42 9.27 -4.09 6.45
C ARG A 42 8.37 -4.59 5.33
N ARG A 43 8.64 -4.21 4.08
CA ARG A 43 7.93 -4.75 2.92
C ARG A 43 8.04 -6.27 2.88
N GLU A 44 9.24 -6.80 2.98
CA GLU A 44 9.50 -8.25 2.95
C GLU A 44 8.75 -8.98 4.06
N ILE A 45 8.77 -8.45 5.29
CA ILE A 45 8.03 -9.01 6.43
C ILE A 45 6.53 -9.02 6.15
N PHE A 46 5.97 -7.91 5.64
CA PHE A 46 4.55 -7.83 5.30
C PHE A 46 4.17 -8.79 4.17
N THR A 47 4.99 -8.89 3.12
CA THR A 47 4.77 -9.85 2.04
C THR A 47 4.84 -11.29 2.55
N ALA A 48 5.77 -11.61 3.45
CA ALA A 48 5.86 -12.93 4.08
C ALA A 48 4.64 -13.25 4.96
N MET A 49 3.94 -12.24 5.49
CA MET A 49 2.69 -12.39 6.23
C MET A 49 1.45 -12.53 5.33
N GLY A 50 1.62 -12.53 4.01
CA GLY A 50 0.51 -12.67 3.05
C GLY A 50 -0.12 -11.35 2.63
N ILE A 51 0.61 -10.23 2.76
CA ILE A 51 0.19 -8.93 2.22
C ILE A 51 0.72 -8.75 0.80
N ASP A 52 -0.19 -8.57 -0.16
CA ASP A 52 0.12 -8.32 -1.57
C ASP A 52 0.20 -6.81 -1.85
N PHE A 53 1.33 -6.35 -2.41
CA PHE A 53 1.56 -4.94 -2.73
C PHE A 53 1.44 -4.67 -4.23
N HIS A 54 0.39 -3.96 -4.62
CA HIS A 54 0.11 -3.48 -5.97
C HIS A 54 0.62 -2.06 -6.13
N LEU A 55 1.90 -1.94 -6.52
CA LEU A 55 2.59 -0.66 -6.70
C LEU A 55 2.45 -0.11 -8.12
N ASN A 56 2.68 1.19 -8.30
CA ASN A 56 2.40 1.91 -9.55
C ASN A 56 0.93 1.79 -10.00
N CYS A 57 0.00 1.68 -9.04
CA CYS A 57 -1.42 1.56 -9.30
C CYS A 57 -2.19 2.70 -8.62
N GLU A 58 -2.90 3.50 -9.41
CA GLU A 58 -3.69 4.63 -8.92
C GLU A 58 -5.18 4.30 -8.92
N ILE A 59 -5.80 4.33 -7.73
CA ILE A 59 -7.24 4.11 -7.58
C ILE A 59 -8.00 5.34 -8.08
N GLY A 60 -8.96 5.10 -8.97
CA GLY A 60 -9.68 6.11 -9.74
C GLY A 60 -9.19 6.26 -11.18
N ARG A 61 -7.96 5.79 -11.48
CA ARG A 61 -7.38 5.78 -12.83
C ARG A 61 -7.20 4.37 -13.38
N ASP A 62 -6.49 3.52 -12.66
CA ASP A 62 -6.15 2.16 -13.08
C ASP A 62 -7.14 1.13 -12.55
N ILE A 63 -7.68 1.37 -11.35
CA ILE A 63 -8.71 0.53 -10.72
C ILE A 63 -9.83 1.44 -10.22
N THR A 64 -11.10 1.10 -10.49
CA THR A 64 -12.21 1.92 -10.02
C THR A 64 -12.58 1.57 -8.58
N PHE A 65 -13.17 2.53 -7.87
CA PHE A 65 -13.67 2.27 -6.52
C PHE A 65 -14.77 1.19 -6.51
N SER A 66 -15.56 1.10 -7.58
CA SER A 66 -16.61 0.09 -7.74
C SER A 66 -16.03 -1.32 -7.75
N ASP A 67 -14.95 -1.54 -8.51
CA ASP A 67 -14.26 -2.84 -8.60
C ASP A 67 -13.81 -3.28 -7.21
N LEU A 68 -13.19 -2.36 -6.46
CA LEU A 68 -12.69 -2.63 -5.11
C LEU A 68 -13.82 -2.97 -4.14
N THR A 69 -14.91 -2.21 -4.16
CA THR A 69 -16.07 -2.52 -3.27
C THR A 69 -16.79 -3.82 -3.63
N SER A 70 -16.61 -4.32 -4.87
CA SER A 70 -17.18 -5.60 -5.29
C SER A 70 -16.29 -6.80 -4.92
N GLU A 71 -14.98 -6.60 -4.91
CA GLU A 71 -14.00 -7.67 -4.65
C GLU A 71 -13.60 -7.79 -3.17
N TYR A 72 -13.68 -6.69 -2.41
CA TYR A 72 -13.22 -6.59 -1.03
C TYR A 72 -14.36 -6.28 -0.06
N ASP A 73 -14.31 -6.92 1.10
CA ASP A 73 -15.32 -6.76 2.15
C ASP A 73 -15.12 -5.46 2.95
N ALA A 74 -13.90 -4.95 3.02
CA ALA A 74 -13.60 -3.67 3.64
C ALA A 74 -12.51 -2.89 2.89
N VAL A 75 -12.73 -1.58 2.79
CA VAL A 75 -11.84 -0.61 2.14
C VAL A 75 -11.39 0.40 3.18
N SER A 76 -10.09 0.49 3.44
CA SER A 76 -9.52 1.55 4.29
C SER A 76 -8.62 2.45 3.49
N SER A 77 -8.80 3.77 3.67
CA SER A 77 -8.01 4.77 2.97
C SER A 77 -6.97 5.46 3.85
N ALA A 78 -5.69 5.34 3.48
CA ALA A 78 -4.56 6.02 4.11
C ALA A 78 -3.87 6.92 3.07
N TRP A 79 -4.61 7.91 2.56
CA TRP A 79 -4.02 9.03 1.87
C TRP A 79 -3.32 9.88 2.93
N GLY A 80 -1.99 9.92 2.91
CA GLY A 80 -1.27 10.95 3.66
C GLY A 80 -1.72 12.34 3.21
N LEU A 81 -1.42 13.38 3.99
CA LEU A 81 -1.59 14.78 3.57
C LEU A 81 -0.66 15.06 2.39
N THR A 82 -1.17 14.92 1.17
CA THR A 82 -0.48 15.31 -0.07
C THR A 82 -1.43 16.28 -0.77
N GLY A 83 -1.33 17.55 -0.39
CA GLY A 83 -1.97 18.67 -1.08
C GLY A 83 -1.09 19.21 -2.18
#